data_AF-V9IEQ2-F1
#
_entry.id   AF-V9IEQ2-F1
#
_cell.length_a   1.000
_cell.length_b   1.000
_cell.length_c   1.000
_cell.angle_alpha   90.00
_cell.angle_beta   90.00
_cell.angle_gamma   90.00
#
_symmetry.space_group_name_H-M   'P 1'
#
loop_
_entity.id
_entity.type
_entity.pdbx_description
1 polymer ?
#
loop_
_entity_poly.entity_id
_entity_poly.type
_entity_poly.pdbx_seq_one_letter_code
_entity_poly.pdbx_strand_id
1 'polypeptide(L)'
;MLDQPYMTDLIEANSMGHEPDLIDIYSASWGPTDDGKTVDGPRNATMRAIVRGVNEGRRGLGNIYVWASGDGGEEDDCNCDGYAASMWTVSINSAINDGQNAHYDESCSSTLASTFSNGAKDPNIGVATTDLYGKCTTTHSGTSAAAPEAAGVFALALEANPQLTWRDIQHLTVLTSKRNSLFDAKGRFHWTMNGVGLEFNHLFGYGVLDAGAMVALAKKWKTVPPRYHCEAGSVLETQEVTSDRSILLKIKTDACAGTEYAVNYLEHVQAVISVNATRRGDLELFLTSPMGTRSMILSRRINDDDHRDGFTKWPFMTTHTWGEYPQGNWLLEVSFNTQTPQHGWIREWTLMLHGTREPPYTGLPAADPHSKLAIVKKAHEERSSAM
;
A
#
# COMPACT_ATOMS: atom_id res chain seq x y z
N MET A 1 -2.77 -17.96 3.40
CA MET A 1 -1.50 -18.39 4.01
C MET A 1 -0.73 -19.35 3.11
N LEU A 2 0.55 -19.05 2.89
CA LEU A 2 1.52 -19.84 2.13
C LEU A 2 2.16 -21.01 2.91
N ASP A 3 1.81 -21.21 4.19
CA ASP A 3 2.39 -22.23 5.09
C ASP A 3 2.02 -23.69 4.76
N GLN A 4 1.80 -24.00 3.48
CA GLN A 4 1.74 -25.37 3.02
C GLN A 4 3.15 -25.90 2.78
N PRO A 5 3.48 -27.12 3.25
CA PRO A 5 4.84 -27.69 3.19
C PRO A 5 5.42 -27.88 1.77
N TYR A 6 4.64 -27.60 0.73
CA TYR A 6 5.01 -27.76 -0.67
C TYR A 6 5.10 -26.44 -1.43
N MET A 7 4.78 -25.30 -0.81
CA MET A 7 4.95 -23.99 -1.45
C MET A 7 6.44 -23.65 -1.55
N THR A 8 6.84 -23.18 -2.72
CA THR A 8 8.22 -22.79 -3.01
C THR A 8 8.22 -21.49 -3.80
N ASP A 9 9.32 -20.72 -3.69
CA ASP A 9 9.58 -19.50 -4.49
C ASP A 9 9.33 -19.75 -6.00
N LEU A 10 9.67 -20.94 -6.51
CA LEU A 10 9.48 -21.26 -7.93
C LEU A 10 8.01 -21.46 -8.31
N ILE A 11 7.18 -22.02 -7.43
CA ILE A 11 5.73 -22.20 -7.67
C ILE A 11 5.04 -20.84 -7.73
N GLU A 12 5.35 -19.98 -6.76
CA GLU A 12 4.85 -18.60 -6.72
C GLU A 12 5.30 -17.81 -7.95
N ALA A 13 6.60 -17.85 -8.29
CA ALA A 13 7.16 -17.18 -9.46
C ALA A 13 6.50 -17.65 -10.77
N ASN A 14 6.31 -18.97 -10.94
CA ASN A 14 5.65 -19.51 -12.12
C ASN A 14 4.18 -19.09 -12.18
N SER A 15 3.51 -18.97 -11.04
CA SER A 15 2.11 -18.53 -10.97
C SER A 15 1.97 -17.05 -11.33
N MET A 16 2.83 -16.19 -10.78
CA MET A 16 2.83 -14.75 -11.06
C MET A 16 3.34 -14.43 -12.46
N GLY A 17 4.19 -15.28 -13.05
CA GLY A 17 4.70 -15.13 -14.41
C GLY A 17 3.94 -15.92 -15.48
N HIS A 18 2.79 -16.52 -15.16
CA HIS A 18 2.06 -17.37 -16.10
C HIS A 18 1.35 -16.53 -17.17
N GLU A 19 1.65 -16.74 -18.45
CA GLU A 19 0.96 -16.11 -19.60
C GLU A 19 0.77 -14.58 -19.50
N PRO A 20 1.85 -13.80 -19.27
CA PRO A 20 1.76 -12.37 -18.92
C PRO A 20 1.25 -11.46 -20.05
N ASP A 21 1.21 -11.93 -21.30
CA ASP A 21 0.65 -11.18 -22.43
C ASP A 21 -0.80 -11.56 -22.76
N LEU A 22 -1.31 -12.62 -22.13
CA LEU A 22 -2.70 -13.08 -22.22
C LEU A 22 -3.50 -12.67 -21.00
N ILE A 23 -2.92 -12.78 -19.80
CA ILE A 23 -3.57 -12.43 -18.53
C ILE A 23 -3.32 -10.96 -18.21
N ASP A 24 -4.39 -10.17 -18.07
CA ASP A 24 -4.26 -8.77 -17.70
C ASP A 24 -4.09 -8.57 -16.18
N ILE A 25 -4.84 -9.32 -15.38
CA ILE A 25 -4.99 -9.12 -13.94
C ILE A 25 -4.78 -10.44 -13.21
N TYR A 26 -3.90 -10.44 -12.21
CA TYR A 26 -3.73 -11.53 -11.26
C TYR A 26 -4.36 -11.10 -9.94
N SER A 27 -5.25 -11.92 -9.38
CA SER A 27 -5.85 -11.69 -8.07
C SER A 27 -5.34 -12.75 -7.10
N ALA A 28 -4.72 -12.31 -6.00
CA ALA A 28 -4.09 -13.15 -5.01
C ALA A 28 -4.53 -12.75 -3.59
N SER A 29 -4.62 -13.74 -2.72
CA SER A 29 -5.00 -13.56 -1.30
C SER A 29 -4.19 -14.52 -0.42
N TRP A 30 -2.93 -14.69 -0.80
CA TRP A 30 -1.96 -15.50 -0.07
C TRP A 30 -0.77 -14.61 0.27
N GLY A 31 -0.06 -14.97 1.33
CA GLY A 31 1.04 -14.22 1.88
C GLY A 31 1.63 -15.04 3.02
N PRO A 32 2.47 -14.42 3.87
CA PRO A 32 2.89 -14.99 5.14
C PRO A 32 1.69 -15.37 6.01
N THR A 33 1.98 -15.97 7.16
CA THR A 33 0.92 -16.31 8.12
C THR A 33 0.53 -15.08 8.91
N ASP A 34 -0.77 -14.77 8.92
CA ASP A 34 -1.38 -13.62 9.59
C ASP A 34 -1.51 -13.86 11.11
N ASP A 35 -0.40 -14.14 11.79
CA ASP A 35 -0.34 -14.45 13.23
C ASP A 35 0.07 -13.26 14.10
N GLY A 36 0.30 -12.07 13.51
CA GLY A 36 0.84 -10.93 14.24
C GLY A 36 2.29 -11.11 14.66
N LYS A 37 3.04 -12.05 14.04
CA LYS A 37 4.44 -12.34 14.35
C LYS A 37 5.31 -12.39 13.11
N THR A 38 4.79 -13.00 12.05
CA THR A 38 5.56 -13.31 10.85
C THR A 38 5.98 -12.03 10.13
N VAL A 39 7.19 -12.01 9.60
CA VAL A 39 7.70 -10.97 8.70
C VAL A 39 8.34 -11.72 7.54
N ASP A 40 7.66 -11.76 6.40
CA ASP A 40 8.15 -12.47 5.21
C ASP A 40 7.53 -11.87 3.94
N GLY A 41 8.06 -12.24 2.78
CA GLY A 41 7.61 -11.69 1.51
C GLY A 41 8.13 -12.48 0.31
N PRO A 42 7.92 -11.95 -0.91
CA PRO A 42 8.38 -12.60 -2.12
C PRO A 42 9.89 -12.80 -2.10
N ARG A 43 10.31 -14.07 -2.27
CA ARG A 43 11.70 -14.43 -2.50
C ARG A 43 12.13 -14.01 -3.91
N ASN A 44 13.41 -14.23 -4.23
CA ASN A 44 14.04 -13.64 -5.41
C ASN A 44 13.37 -14.04 -6.74
N ALA A 45 12.90 -15.28 -6.90
CA ALA A 45 12.26 -15.67 -8.15
C ALA A 45 10.87 -15.03 -8.28
N THR A 46 10.06 -15.06 -7.22
CA THR A 46 8.73 -14.44 -7.20
C THR A 46 8.81 -12.93 -7.42
N MET A 47 9.72 -12.25 -6.72
CA MET A 47 9.94 -10.81 -6.91
C MET A 47 10.34 -10.49 -8.36
N ARG A 48 11.22 -11.29 -8.97
CA ARG A 48 11.58 -11.12 -10.39
C ARG A 48 10.39 -11.34 -11.32
N ALA A 49 9.54 -12.32 -11.05
CA ALA A 49 8.35 -12.58 -11.85
C ALA A 49 7.37 -11.40 -11.80
N ILE A 50 7.09 -10.87 -10.60
CA ILE A 50 6.23 -9.69 -10.40
C ILE A 50 6.82 -8.46 -11.09
N VAL A 51 8.11 -8.16 -10.85
CA VAL A 51 8.83 -7.05 -11.50
C VAL A 51 8.81 -7.18 -13.02
N ARG A 52 9.01 -8.39 -13.55
CA ARG A 52 8.92 -8.63 -14.99
C ARG A 52 7.50 -8.39 -15.50
N GLY A 53 6.48 -8.88 -14.81
CA GLY A 53 5.08 -8.70 -15.21
C GLY A 53 4.67 -7.22 -15.26
N VAL A 54 5.05 -6.40 -14.28
CA VAL A 54 4.73 -4.96 -14.32
C VAL A 54 5.51 -4.16 -15.37
N ASN A 55 6.66 -4.65 -15.85
CA ASN A 55 7.47 -3.96 -16.86
C ASN A 55 7.26 -4.48 -18.29
N GLU A 56 7.01 -5.77 -18.47
CA GLU A 56 6.98 -6.44 -19.78
C GLU A 56 5.59 -6.98 -20.13
N GLY A 57 4.80 -7.38 -19.14
CA GLY A 57 3.49 -7.99 -19.35
C GLY A 57 2.47 -7.05 -19.98
N ARG A 58 1.37 -7.61 -20.47
CA ARG A 58 0.36 -6.90 -21.26
C ARG A 58 0.99 -6.07 -22.39
N ARG A 59 1.97 -6.66 -23.08
CA ARG A 59 2.73 -6.01 -24.18
C ARG A 59 3.37 -4.69 -23.75
N GLY A 60 3.93 -4.63 -22.54
CA GLY A 60 4.60 -3.46 -21.97
C GLY A 60 3.69 -2.48 -21.21
N LEU A 61 2.39 -2.73 -21.08
CA LEU A 61 1.51 -1.95 -20.20
C LEU A 61 1.66 -2.34 -18.72
N GLY A 62 2.17 -3.54 -18.46
CA GLY A 62 2.37 -4.13 -17.16
C GLY A 62 1.14 -4.83 -16.61
N ASN A 63 1.31 -6.07 -16.17
CA ASN A 63 0.26 -6.83 -15.46
C ASN A 63 -0.17 -6.11 -14.18
N ILE A 64 -1.43 -6.31 -13.80
CA ILE A 64 -1.97 -5.77 -12.55
C ILE A 64 -2.03 -6.90 -11.53
N TYR A 65 -1.33 -6.75 -10.42
CA TYR A 65 -1.36 -7.69 -9.31
C TYR A 65 -2.25 -7.12 -8.20
N VAL A 66 -3.41 -7.71 -7.97
CA VAL A 66 -4.34 -7.33 -6.89
C VAL A 66 -4.11 -8.27 -5.72
N TRP A 67 -3.91 -7.70 -4.53
CA TRP A 67 -3.58 -8.45 -3.34
C TRP A 67 -4.54 -8.14 -2.20
N ALA A 68 -4.97 -9.16 -1.48
CA ALA A 68 -5.65 -8.96 -0.20
C ALA A 68 -4.64 -8.44 0.84
N SER A 69 -5.04 -7.52 1.70
CA SER A 69 -4.14 -6.94 2.70
C SER A 69 -3.78 -7.89 3.85
N GLY A 70 -4.62 -8.89 4.15
CA GLY A 70 -4.39 -9.85 5.24
C GLY A 70 -5.55 -9.92 6.23
N ASP A 71 -5.69 -11.06 6.93
CA ASP A 71 -6.79 -11.37 7.84
C ASP A 71 -6.35 -11.48 9.32
N GLY A 72 -5.17 -10.95 9.68
CA GLY A 72 -4.57 -10.99 11.03
C GLY A 72 -5.18 -10.02 12.05
N GLY A 73 -6.09 -9.16 11.61
CA GLY A 73 -6.79 -8.20 12.45
C GLY A 73 -5.87 -7.18 13.11
N GLU A 74 -6.19 -6.79 14.34
CA GLU A 74 -5.50 -5.70 15.03
C GLU A 74 -4.17 -6.08 15.65
N GLU A 75 -3.86 -7.38 15.64
CA GLU A 75 -2.64 -7.91 16.23
C GLU A 75 -1.52 -8.02 15.20
N ASP A 76 -1.83 -7.83 13.91
CA ASP A 76 -0.89 -7.83 12.79
C ASP A 76 -0.84 -6.50 12.04
N ASP A 77 0.16 -6.37 11.18
CA ASP A 77 0.39 -5.20 10.34
C ASP A 77 0.82 -5.64 8.94
N CYS A 78 0.01 -5.31 7.93
CA CYS A 78 0.25 -5.74 6.57
C CYS A 78 1.49 -5.11 5.90
N ASN A 79 2.21 -4.19 6.54
CA ASN A 79 3.57 -3.84 6.12
C ASN A 79 4.62 -4.90 6.48
N CYS A 80 4.29 -5.90 7.30
CA CYS A 80 5.10 -7.08 7.57
C CYS A 80 4.89 -8.20 6.54
N ASP A 81 3.87 -8.07 5.67
CA ASP A 81 3.69 -8.87 4.47
C ASP A 81 4.34 -8.17 3.25
N GLY A 82 5.46 -8.71 2.77
CA GLY A 82 6.16 -8.16 1.60
C GLY A 82 5.40 -8.27 0.28
N TYR A 83 4.30 -9.03 0.19
CA TYR A 83 3.41 -9.06 -0.96
C TYR A 83 2.41 -7.91 -0.92
N ALA A 84 1.66 -7.76 0.18
CA ALA A 84 0.72 -6.67 0.38
C ALA A 84 1.43 -5.30 0.45
N ALA A 85 2.63 -5.24 1.01
CA ALA A 85 3.46 -4.03 1.11
C ALA A 85 4.28 -3.71 -0.15
N SER A 86 4.16 -4.50 -1.21
CA SER A 86 4.88 -4.27 -2.46
C SER A 86 4.27 -3.10 -3.26
N MET A 87 5.11 -2.18 -3.75
CA MET A 87 4.65 -1.14 -4.67
C MET A 87 4.12 -1.68 -6.02
N TRP A 88 4.42 -2.95 -6.34
CA TRP A 88 3.98 -3.61 -7.57
C TRP A 88 2.60 -4.26 -7.46
N THR A 89 2.07 -4.36 -6.25
CA THR A 89 0.73 -4.89 -6.00
C THR A 89 -0.23 -3.75 -5.67
N VAL A 90 -1.51 -4.01 -5.87
CA VAL A 90 -2.61 -3.16 -5.41
C VAL A 90 -3.22 -3.85 -4.20
N SER A 91 -2.79 -3.43 -3.01
CA SER A 91 -3.29 -3.97 -1.75
C SER A 91 -4.70 -3.45 -1.44
N ILE A 92 -5.63 -4.37 -1.22
CA ILE A 92 -7.06 -4.15 -1.02
C ILE A 92 -7.46 -4.72 0.33
N ASN A 93 -8.00 -3.84 1.17
CA ASN A 93 -8.60 -4.21 2.44
C ASN A 93 -10.13 -4.34 2.32
N SER A 94 -10.82 -4.64 3.42
CA SER A 94 -12.27 -4.75 3.43
C SER A 94 -12.98 -3.53 4.00
N ALA A 95 -14.27 -3.44 3.72
CA ALA A 95 -15.25 -2.68 4.45
C ALA A 95 -16.52 -3.52 4.58
N ILE A 96 -17.28 -3.33 5.64
CA ILE A 96 -18.54 -4.04 5.85
C ILE A 96 -19.72 -3.15 5.42
N ASN A 97 -20.91 -3.75 5.29
CA ASN A 97 -22.09 -3.11 4.73
C ASN A 97 -22.57 -1.84 5.47
N ASP A 98 -22.26 -1.69 6.75
CA ASP A 98 -22.58 -0.49 7.55
C ASP A 98 -21.46 0.57 7.58
N GLY A 99 -20.37 0.33 6.83
CA GLY A 99 -19.23 1.22 6.70
C GLY A 99 -18.11 0.99 7.72
N GLN A 100 -18.24 0.04 8.65
CA GLN A 100 -17.16 -0.30 9.57
C GLN A 100 -16.03 -1.08 8.88
N ASN A 101 -14.86 -1.08 9.49
CA ASN A 101 -13.82 -2.05 9.19
C ASN A 101 -14.27 -3.44 9.66
N ALA A 102 -13.84 -4.49 8.98
CA ALA A 102 -13.99 -5.85 9.46
C ALA A 102 -13.00 -6.12 10.61
N HIS A 103 -13.36 -7.04 11.48
CA HIS A 103 -12.54 -7.38 12.65
C HIS A 103 -11.22 -8.10 12.31
N TYR A 104 -11.13 -8.70 11.13
CA TYR A 104 -9.94 -9.38 10.61
C TYR A 104 -9.06 -8.43 9.79
N ASP A 105 -9.52 -7.20 9.50
CA ASP A 105 -8.75 -6.27 8.67
C ASP A 105 -7.46 -5.87 9.39
N GLU A 106 -6.34 -6.13 8.74
CA GLU A 106 -5.04 -5.58 9.13
C GLU A 106 -4.95 -4.09 8.76
N SER A 107 -4.15 -3.34 9.51
CA SER A 107 -3.88 -1.93 9.22
C SER A 107 -2.46 -1.76 8.72
N CYS A 108 -2.27 -1.07 7.59
CA CYS A 108 -0.95 -0.71 7.11
C CYS A 108 -1.01 0.44 6.10
N SER A 109 0.12 1.13 5.93
CA SER A 109 0.21 2.30 5.06
C SER A 109 0.35 1.96 3.58
N SER A 110 0.52 0.68 3.26
CA SER A 110 0.61 0.15 1.91
C SER A 110 -0.75 -0.08 1.25
N THR A 111 -1.83 -0.26 2.03
CA THR A 111 -3.20 -0.42 1.54
C THR A 111 -3.62 0.78 0.68
N LEU A 112 -4.05 0.52 -0.55
CA LEU A 112 -4.42 1.59 -1.49
C LEU A 112 -5.91 1.92 -1.42
N ALA A 113 -6.77 0.91 -1.26
CA ALA A 113 -8.22 1.06 -1.21
C ALA A 113 -8.88 -0.14 -0.50
N SER A 114 -10.20 -0.09 -0.40
CA SER A 114 -11.02 -1.21 0.08
C SER A 114 -12.10 -1.60 -0.92
N THR A 115 -12.65 -2.80 -0.73
CA THR A 115 -13.93 -3.21 -1.31
C THR A 115 -14.80 -3.87 -0.24
N PHE A 116 -15.99 -4.32 -0.58
CA PHE A 116 -16.87 -4.88 0.42
C PHE A 116 -16.52 -6.34 0.71
N SER A 117 -16.65 -6.71 1.97
CA SER A 117 -16.63 -8.09 2.42
C SER A 117 -17.57 -8.21 3.63
N ASN A 118 -17.42 -9.24 4.44
CA ASN A 118 -18.28 -9.45 5.59
C ASN A 118 -17.72 -8.90 6.90
N GLY A 119 -18.62 -8.50 7.81
CA GLY A 119 -18.26 -8.19 9.19
C GLY A 119 -18.75 -9.32 10.06
N ALA A 120 -17.86 -10.18 10.55
CA ALA A 120 -18.15 -11.50 11.13
C ALA A 120 -19.10 -11.60 12.35
N LYS A 121 -19.89 -10.56 12.64
CA LYS A 121 -20.99 -10.62 13.61
C LYS A 121 -22.09 -11.61 13.20
N ASP A 122 -22.31 -11.82 11.90
CA ASP A 122 -23.20 -12.90 11.40
C ASP A 122 -22.42 -13.84 10.46
N PRO A 123 -22.13 -15.09 10.87
CA PRO A 123 -21.41 -16.05 10.04
C PRO A 123 -22.22 -16.51 8.82
N ASN A 124 -23.52 -16.20 8.74
CA ASN A 124 -24.37 -16.53 7.59
C ASN A 124 -24.38 -15.44 6.52
N ILE A 125 -23.71 -14.31 6.76
CA ILE A 125 -23.64 -13.19 5.84
C ILE A 125 -22.21 -13.06 5.33
N GLY A 126 -22.05 -13.17 4.02
CA GLY A 126 -20.82 -12.88 3.32
C GLY A 126 -21.04 -12.62 1.84
N VAL A 127 -19.95 -12.66 1.08
CA VAL A 127 -19.96 -12.42 -0.36
C VAL A 127 -20.60 -13.62 -1.05
N ALA A 128 -21.62 -13.36 -1.86
CA ALA A 128 -22.29 -14.38 -2.64
C ALA A 128 -21.51 -14.69 -3.92
N THR A 129 -21.10 -15.95 -4.10
CA THR A 129 -20.29 -16.37 -5.26
C THR A 129 -20.45 -17.86 -5.54
N THR A 130 -19.80 -18.34 -6.61
CA THR A 130 -19.71 -19.77 -6.95
C THR A 130 -18.84 -20.55 -5.97
N ASP A 131 -19.15 -21.82 -5.76
CA ASP A 131 -18.43 -22.73 -4.87
C ASP A 131 -18.16 -24.08 -5.55
N LEU A 132 -17.26 -24.87 -4.96
CA LEU A 132 -16.82 -26.16 -5.46
C LEU A 132 -17.98 -27.11 -5.76
N TYR A 133 -17.76 -28.01 -6.72
CA TYR A 133 -18.73 -29.04 -7.12
C TYR A 133 -20.06 -28.48 -7.66
N GLY A 134 -20.00 -27.32 -8.32
CA GLY A 134 -21.17 -26.68 -8.95
C GLY A 134 -22.14 -26.07 -7.94
N LYS A 135 -21.65 -25.66 -6.77
CA LYS A 135 -22.44 -25.04 -5.70
C LYS A 135 -22.34 -23.52 -5.76
N CYS A 136 -23.07 -22.89 -4.86
CA CYS A 136 -22.95 -21.47 -4.55
C CYS A 136 -22.75 -21.31 -3.05
N THR A 137 -22.03 -20.26 -2.66
CA THR A 137 -21.87 -19.83 -1.28
C THR A 137 -22.41 -18.41 -1.11
N THR A 138 -22.91 -18.10 0.07
CA THR A 138 -23.28 -16.75 0.51
C THR A 138 -22.48 -16.32 1.74
N THR A 139 -21.41 -17.06 2.05
CA THR A 139 -20.63 -16.92 3.28
C THR A 139 -19.14 -16.81 2.98
N HIS A 140 -18.74 -16.45 1.76
CA HIS A 140 -17.34 -16.12 1.48
C HIS A 140 -16.96 -14.82 2.23
N SER A 141 -15.76 -14.78 2.80
CA SER A 141 -15.37 -13.81 3.83
C SER A 141 -13.89 -13.45 3.73
N GLY A 142 -13.47 -12.48 4.54
CA GLY A 142 -12.07 -12.05 4.64
C GLY A 142 -11.72 -10.99 3.60
N THR A 143 -10.53 -10.41 3.73
CA THR A 143 -9.89 -9.60 2.69
C THR A 143 -9.68 -10.42 1.41
N SER A 144 -9.64 -11.74 1.53
CA SER A 144 -9.66 -12.70 0.41
C SER A 144 -10.89 -12.59 -0.49
N ALA A 145 -12.03 -12.12 0.01
CA ALA A 145 -13.21 -11.84 -0.81
C ALA A 145 -13.19 -10.43 -1.43
N ALA A 146 -12.44 -9.50 -0.83
CA ALA A 146 -12.31 -8.12 -1.26
C ALA A 146 -11.39 -7.98 -2.50
N ALA A 147 -10.23 -8.65 -2.52
CA ALA A 147 -9.29 -8.56 -3.64
C ALA A 147 -9.89 -8.99 -5.01
N PRO A 148 -10.72 -10.05 -5.10
CA PRO A 148 -11.42 -10.39 -6.35
C PRO A 148 -12.44 -9.34 -6.81
N GLU A 149 -13.14 -8.67 -5.89
CA GLU A 149 -14.05 -7.56 -6.25
C GLU A 149 -13.27 -6.42 -6.90
N ALA A 150 -12.13 -6.05 -6.34
CA ALA A 150 -11.26 -5.03 -6.92
C ALA A 150 -10.72 -5.44 -8.30
N ALA A 151 -10.31 -6.70 -8.47
CA ALA A 151 -9.90 -7.22 -9.77
C ALA A 151 -11.02 -7.10 -10.83
N GLY A 152 -12.28 -7.36 -10.44
CA GLY A 152 -13.44 -7.13 -11.30
C GLY A 152 -13.63 -5.67 -11.70
N VAL A 153 -13.48 -4.74 -10.74
CA VAL A 153 -13.54 -3.29 -11.04
C VAL A 153 -12.42 -2.85 -11.99
N PHE A 154 -11.20 -3.37 -11.80
CA PHE A 154 -10.08 -3.08 -12.69
C PHE A 154 -10.30 -3.66 -14.09
N ALA A 155 -10.93 -4.84 -14.21
CA ALA A 155 -11.30 -5.39 -15.52
C ALA A 155 -12.28 -4.46 -16.27
N LEU A 156 -13.27 -3.90 -15.59
CA LEU A 156 -14.18 -2.90 -16.19
C LEU A 156 -13.45 -1.63 -16.62
N ALA A 157 -12.46 -1.18 -15.83
CA ALA A 157 -11.63 -0.04 -16.19
C ALA A 157 -10.77 -0.32 -17.43
N LEU A 158 -10.18 -1.52 -17.53
CA LEU A 158 -9.42 -1.97 -18.69
C LEU A 158 -10.30 -2.13 -19.94
N GLU A 159 -11.53 -2.62 -19.79
CA GLU A 159 -12.49 -2.67 -20.91
C GLU A 159 -12.78 -1.26 -21.43
N ALA A 160 -12.93 -0.29 -20.53
CA ALA A 160 -13.18 1.10 -20.88
C ALA A 160 -11.96 1.80 -21.50
N ASN A 161 -10.74 1.39 -21.11
CA ASN A 161 -9.49 1.88 -21.68
C ASN A 161 -8.40 0.79 -21.62
N PRO A 162 -8.21 0.03 -22.71
CA PRO A 162 -7.22 -1.05 -22.73
C PRO A 162 -5.75 -0.58 -22.63
N GLN A 163 -5.49 0.72 -22.78
CA GLN A 163 -4.15 1.30 -22.74
C GLN A 163 -3.69 1.70 -21.33
N LEU A 164 -4.53 1.49 -20.30
CA LEU A 164 -4.13 1.73 -18.92
C LEU A 164 -2.95 0.83 -18.53
N THR A 165 -1.91 1.46 -18.00
CA THR A 165 -0.77 0.75 -17.39
C THR A 165 -1.10 0.29 -15.96
N TRP A 166 -0.27 -0.57 -15.40
CA TRP A 166 -0.39 -0.99 -13.99
C TRP A 166 -0.39 0.20 -13.01
N ARG A 167 0.39 1.26 -13.30
CA ARG A 167 0.39 2.51 -12.51
C ARG A 167 -0.87 3.32 -12.71
N ASP A 168 -1.37 3.42 -13.95
CA ASP A 168 -2.60 4.16 -14.22
C ASP A 168 -3.77 3.60 -13.40
N ILE A 169 -3.84 2.27 -13.22
CA ILE A 169 -4.83 1.62 -12.34
C ILE A 169 -4.68 2.04 -10.88
N GLN A 170 -3.46 2.17 -10.36
CA GLN A 170 -3.23 2.67 -9.01
C GLN A 170 -3.63 4.14 -8.87
N HIS A 171 -3.28 5.00 -9.84
CA HIS A 171 -3.71 6.39 -9.85
C HIS A 171 -5.24 6.52 -9.91
N LEU A 172 -5.90 5.76 -10.79
CA LEU A 172 -7.37 5.72 -10.86
C LEU A 172 -7.96 5.27 -9.53
N THR A 173 -7.37 4.27 -8.87
CA THR A 173 -7.79 3.79 -7.54
C THR A 173 -7.74 4.92 -6.51
N VAL A 174 -6.62 5.62 -6.39
CA VAL A 174 -6.46 6.75 -5.46
C VAL A 174 -7.51 7.85 -5.71
N LEU A 175 -7.70 8.21 -6.98
CA LEU A 175 -8.53 9.35 -7.39
C LEU A 175 -10.03 9.07 -7.38
N THR A 176 -10.45 7.81 -7.46
CA THR A 176 -11.87 7.46 -7.60
C THR A 176 -12.46 6.73 -6.40
N SER A 177 -11.62 6.18 -5.51
CA SER A 177 -12.07 5.60 -4.25
C SER A 177 -12.75 6.63 -3.36
N LYS A 178 -13.77 6.20 -2.61
CA LYS A 178 -14.63 7.08 -1.81
C LYS A 178 -14.60 6.72 -0.34
N ARG A 179 -14.41 7.73 0.51
CA ARG A 179 -14.60 7.63 1.96
C ARG A 179 -16.05 7.26 2.32
N ASN A 180 -17.06 7.84 1.65
CA ASN A 180 -18.48 7.66 1.98
C ASN A 180 -18.74 7.72 3.50
N SER A 181 -19.34 6.68 4.08
CA SER A 181 -19.64 6.54 5.50
C SER A 181 -18.66 5.59 6.21
N LEU A 182 -17.44 5.43 5.69
CA LEU A 182 -16.45 4.51 6.26
C LEU A 182 -15.88 5.04 7.58
N PHE A 183 -15.78 4.17 8.58
CA PHE A 183 -15.19 4.49 9.87
C PHE A 183 -14.56 3.28 10.55
N ASP A 184 -13.52 3.53 11.35
CA ASP A 184 -12.98 2.54 12.26
C ASP A 184 -13.91 2.40 13.47
N ALA A 185 -14.48 1.22 13.68
CA ALA A 185 -15.42 0.94 14.76
C ALA A 185 -14.80 1.16 16.16
N LYS A 186 -13.47 1.03 16.27
CA LYS A 186 -12.72 1.23 17.52
C LYS A 186 -12.08 2.60 17.63
N GLY A 187 -12.18 3.45 16.61
CA GLY A 187 -11.67 4.82 16.62
C GLY A 187 -10.15 4.93 16.77
N ARG A 188 -9.38 3.93 16.29
CA ARG A 188 -7.91 3.92 16.33
C ARG A 188 -7.33 4.72 15.17
N PHE A 189 -7.96 4.63 14.00
CA PHE A 189 -7.50 5.30 12.78
C PHE A 189 -8.53 6.29 12.26
N HIS A 190 -8.16 7.58 12.22
CA HIS A 190 -8.99 8.64 11.69
C HIS A 190 -8.64 8.97 10.24
N TRP A 191 -9.65 9.38 9.46
CA TRP A 191 -9.44 9.94 8.14
C TRP A 191 -8.57 11.20 8.24
N THR A 192 -7.51 11.24 7.44
CA THR A 192 -6.54 12.32 7.42
C THR A 192 -6.36 12.83 6.00
N MET A 193 -6.10 14.12 5.86
CA MET A 193 -5.78 14.74 4.57
C MET A 193 -4.27 14.81 4.41
N ASN A 194 -3.77 14.36 3.27
CA ASN A 194 -2.37 14.48 2.94
C ASN A 194 -2.01 15.90 2.45
N GLY A 195 -0.74 16.14 2.15
CA GLY A 195 -0.20 17.46 1.80
C GLY A 195 -0.80 18.08 0.53
N VAL A 196 -1.37 17.27 -0.37
CA VAL A 196 -2.06 17.73 -1.58
C VAL A 196 -3.58 17.65 -1.50
N GLY A 197 -4.12 17.41 -0.29
CA GLY A 197 -5.55 17.41 -0.02
C GLY A 197 -6.26 16.12 -0.41
N LEU A 198 -5.55 14.99 -0.52
CA LEU A 198 -6.19 13.69 -0.69
C LEU A 198 -6.46 13.06 0.68
N GLU A 199 -7.71 12.64 0.89
CA GLU A 199 -8.12 11.97 2.11
C GLU A 199 -7.77 10.48 2.08
N PHE A 200 -7.18 9.98 3.17
CA PHE A 200 -6.82 8.58 3.35
C PHE A 200 -7.11 8.11 4.79
N ASN A 201 -7.13 6.79 4.97
CA ASN A 201 -7.23 6.12 6.25
C ASN A 201 -6.36 4.85 6.25
N HIS A 202 -5.78 4.50 7.39
CA HIS A 202 -4.85 3.37 7.49
C HIS A 202 -5.50 1.99 7.26
N LEU A 203 -6.81 1.86 7.52
CA LEU A 203 -7.58 0.65 7.24
C LEU A 203 -8.14 0.66 5.82
N PHE A 204 -8.64 1.82 5.36
CA PHE A 204 -9.39 1.89 4.11
C PHE A 204 -8.61 2.40 2.90
N GLY A 205 -7.32 2.70 3.06
CA GLY A 205 -6.54 3.43 2.06
C GLY A 205 -7.24 4.73 1.66
N TYR A 206 -7.44 4.94 0.36
CA TYR A 206 -8.16 6.08 -0.18
C TYR A 206 -9.70 5.92 -0.18
N GLY A 207 -10.23 4.82 0.37
CA GLY A 207 -11.65 4.51 0.49
C GLY A 207 -12.08 3.30 -0.33
N VAL A 208 -13.40 3.08 -0.41
CA VAL A 208 -13.96 1.96 -1.18
C VAL A 208 -13.95 2.29 -2.68
N LEU A 209 -13.59 1.32 -3.51
CA LEU A 209 -13.62 1.45 -4.97
C LEU A 209 -15.01 1.83 -5.48
N ASP A 210 -15.05 2.81 -6.39
CA ASP A 210 -16.26 3.16 -7.14
C ASP A 210 -16.07 2.78 -8.60
N ALA A 211 -16.68 1.67 -9.02
CA ALA A 211 -16.55 1.15 -10.38
C ALA A 211 -17.05 2.15 -11.44
N GLY A 212 -18.13 2.86 -11.16
CA GLY A 212 -18.69 3.84 -12.08
C GLY A 212 -17.76 5.04 -12.27
N ALA A 213 -17.22 5.57 -11.17
CA ALA A 213 -16.25 6.66 -11.21
C ALA A 213 -14.93 6.24 -11.87
N MET A 214 -14.43 5.04 -11.56
CA MET A 214 -13.22 4.49 -12.17
C MET A 214 -13.37 4.33 -13.69
N VAL A 215 -14.44 3.70 -14.16
CA VAL A 215 -14.73 3.55 -15.60
C VAL A 215 -14.92 4.92 -16.26
N ALA A 216 -15.63 5.85 -15.62
CA ALA A 216 -15.85 7.18 -16.18
C ALA A 216 -14.55 7.97 -16.36
N LEU A 217 -13.62 7.86 -15.40
CA LEU A 217 -12.33 8.52 -15.47
C LEU A 217 -11.37 7.78 -16.43
N ALA A 218 -11.38 6.44 -16.46
CA ALA A 218 -10.60 5.61 -17.37
C ALA A 218 -10.80 5.98 -18.85
N LYS A 219 -12.05 6.24 -19.27
CA LYS A 219 -12.40 6.66 -20.65
C LYS A 219 -11.74 7.96 -21.10
N LYS A 220 -11.36 8.81 -20.15
CA LYS A 220 -10.73 10.11 -20.39
C LYS A 220 -9.26 10.11 -19.96
N TRP A 221 -8.76 8.98 -19.48
CA TRP A 221 -7.46 8.88 -18.86
C TRP A 221 -6.35 9.06 -19.89
N LYS A 222 -5.31 9.74 -19.47
CA LYS A 222 -4.06 9.91 -20.19
C LYS A 222 -2.99 9.29 -19.31
N THR A 223 -2.25 8.34 -19.87
CA THR A 223 -1.19 7.62 -19.16
C THR A 223 -0.23 8.57 -18.47
N VAL A 224 0.08 8.27 -17.20
CA VAL A 224 1.02 9.06 -16.40
C VAL A 224 2.43 9.02 -16.98
N PRO A 225 3.29 10.02 -16.70
CA PRO A 225 4.68 10.04 -17.14
C PRO A 225 5.48 8.81 -16.68
N PRO A 226 6.67 8.55 -17.27
CA PRO A 226 7.55 7.47 -16.85
C PRO A 226 7.84 7.50 -15.35
N ARG A 227 7.91 6.30 -14.74
CA ARG A 227 8.25 6.14 -13.33
C ARG A 227 9.76 6.32 -13.12
N TYR A 228 10.12 7.09 -12.12
CA TYR A 228 11.49 7.20 -11.62
C TYR A 228 11.56 6.69 -10.18
N HIS A 229 12.78 6.40 -9.72
CA HIS A 229 13.06 6.11 -8.32
C HIS A 229 14.29 6.88 -7.88
N CYS A 230 14.27 7.41 -6.67
CA CYS A 230 15.36 8.17 -6.07
C CYS A 230 15.71 7.57 -4.71
N GLU A 231 16.96 7.15 -4.54
CA GLU A 231 17.54 6.93 -3.20
C GLU A 231 17.81 8.31 -2.59
N ALA A 232 16.87 8.78 -1.80
CA ALA A 232 16.78 10.17 -1.38
C ALA A 232 17.66 10.51 -0.17
N GLY A 233 18.37 9.53 0.36
CA GLY A 233 19.31 9.64 1.47
C GLY A 233 19.32 8.39 2.34
N SER A 234 20.37 8.27 3.14
CA SER A 234 20.56 7.17 4.09
C SER A 234 21.19 7.68 5.38
N VAL A 235 20.78 7.15 6.53
CA VAL A 235 21.48 7.30 7.81
C VAL A 235 21.97 5.93 8.21
N LEU A 236 23.30 5.77 8.30
CA LEU A 236 23.98 4.52 8.62
C LEU A 236 24.56 4.50 10.05
N GLU A 237 24.32 5.58 10.80
CA GLU A 237 24.77 5.69 12.18
C GLU A 237 23.83 4.89 13.08
N THR A 238 24.41 4.00 13.88
CA THR A 238 23.64 3.21 14.84
C THR A 238 23.19 4.08 16.01
N GLN A 239 21.88 4.07 16.29
CA GLN A 239 21.31 4.81 17.41
C GLN A 239 20.50 3.89 18.31
N GLU A 240 20.69 4.04 19.61
CA GLU A 240 19.95 3.30 20.63
C GLU A 240 18.52 3.85 20.76
N VAL A 241 17.56 2.93 20.78
CA VAL A 241 16.14 3.15 21.03
C VAL A 241 15.78 2.52 22.37
N THR A 242 15.08 3.26 23.21
CA THR A 242 14.67 2.84 24.55
C THR A 242 13.20 3.18 24.77
N SER A 243 12.49 2.45 25.63
CA SER A 243 11.04 2.67 25.84
C SER A 243 10.66 4.00 26.47
N ASP A 244 11.61 4.76 27.02
CA ASP A 244 11.36 6.05 27.67
C ASP A 244 11.32 7.25 26.69
N ARG A 245 11.73 7.06 25.42
CA ARG A 245 11.75 8.14 24.42
C ARG A 245 11.58 7.62 23.00
N SER A 246 10.92 8.42 22.15
CA SER A 246 11.04 8.29 20.70
C SER A 246 12.36 8.87 20.21
N ILE A 247 12.98 8.24 19.21
CA ILE A 247 14.04 8.87 18.42
C ILE A 247 13.44 9.43 17.12
N LEU A 248 13.95 10.57 16.67
CA LEU A 248 13.58 11.16 15.38
C LEU A 248 14.82 11.28 14.50
N LEU A 249 14.85 10.47 13.44
CA LEU A 249 15.89 10.49 12.42
C LEU A 249 15.43 11.36 11.25
N LYS A 250 16.31 12.23 10.77
CA LYS A 250 15.98 13.21 9.74
C LYS A 250 16.83 13.02 8.49
N ILE A 251 16.17 12.93 7.34
CA ILE A 251 16.80 13.04 6.02
C ILE A 251 16.30 14.33 5.37
N LYS A 252 17.23 15.22 5.00
CA LYS A 252 16.94 16.36 4.14
C LYS A 252 17.33 16.00 2.70
N THR A 253 16.38 16.07 1.79
CA THR A 253 16.57 15.65 0.39
C THR A 253 16.04 16.67 -0.60
N ASP A 254 16.69 16.75 -1.77
CA ASP A 254 16.18 17.45 -2.96
C ASP A 254 15.46 16.49 -3.93
N ALA A 255 15.28 15.22 -3.53
CA ALA A 255 14.68 14.15 -4.31
C ALA A 255 15.36 13.93 -5.68
N CYS A 256 16.69 13.88 -5.66
CA CYS A 256 17.54 13.63 -6.82
C CYS A 256 17.42 14.72 -7.90
N ALA A 257 17.15 15.96 -7.49
CA ALA A 257 16.99 17.10 -8.39
C ALA A 257 18.20 17.26 -9.32
N GLY A 258 17.93 17.59 -10.59
CA GLY A 258 18.97 17.77 -11.61
C GLY A 258 19.55 16.48 -12.20
N THR A 259 19.08 15.30 -11.78
CA THR A 259 19.47 14.00 -12.34
C THR A 259 18.36 13.39 -13.22
N GLU A 260 18.67 12.30 -13.93
CA GLU A 260 17.68 11.52 -14.67
C GLU A 260 16.69 10.78 -13.76
N TYR A 261 16.99 10.66 -12.46
CA TYR A 261 16.20 9.93 -11.45
C TYR A 261 15.32 10.85 -10.58
N ALA A 262 15.21 12.14 -10.94
CA ALA A 262 14.47 13.12 -10.15
C ALA A 262 12.99 12.73 -9.96
N VAL A 263 12.51 12.84 -8.73
CA VAL A 263 11.10 12.61 -8.39
C VAL A 263 10.50 13.91 -7.84
N ASN A 264 9.44 14.39 -8.48
CA ASN A 264 8.76 15.65 -8.10
C ASN A 264 7.35 15.42 -7.58
N TYR A 265 6.69 14.35 -8.00
CA TYR A 265 5.33 13.98 -7.63
C TYR A 265 5.32 12.52 -7.18
N LEU A 266 4.99 12.29 -5.91
CA LEU A 266 5.07 10.98 -5.29
C LEU A 266 3.98 10.01 -5.74
N GLU A 267 4.35 8.74 -5.82
CA GLU A 267 3.46 7.57 -5.89
C GLU A 267 3.67 6.76 -4.61
N HIS A 268 4.69 5.89 -4.59
CA HIS A 268 5.08 5.10 -3.42
C HIS A 268 6.30 5.71 -2.70
N VAL A 269 6.36 5.53 -1.39
CA VAL A 269 7.54 5.84 -0.58
C VAL A 269 7.90 4.61 0.24
N GLN A 270 9.18 4.24 0.29
CA GLN A 270 9.68 3.19 1.16
C GLN A 270 10.71 3.73 2.15
N ALA A 271 10.60 3.31 3.40
CA ALA A 271 11.65 3.42 4.41
C ALA A 271 12.28 2.02 4.56
N VAL A 272 13.48 1.85 4.01
CA VAL A 272 14.23 0.59 4.10
C VAL A 272 15.02 0.61 5.40
N ILE A 273 14.61 -0.18 6.38
CA ILE A 273 15.11 -0.08 7.76
C ILE A 273 15.81 -1.38 8.18
N SER A 274 16.96 -1.25 8.85
CA SER A 274 17.49 -2.31 9.71
C SER A 274 17.46 -1.87 11.17
N VAL A 275 16.71 -2.59 11.99
CA VAL A 275 16.56 -2.34 13.43
C VAL A 275 16.46 -3.65 14.17
N ASN A 276 17.19 -3.80 15.26
CA ASN A 276 17.00 -4.92 16.19
C ASN A 276 16.42 -4.41 17.50
N ALA A 277 15.67 -5.27 18.19
CA ALA A 277 15.06 -4.96 19.47
C ALA A 277 15.04 -6.20 20.37
N THR A 278 14.97 -5.99 21.67
CA THR A 278 14.69 -7.06 22.64
C THR A 278 13.31 -7.69 22.46
N ARG A 279 12.37 -6.94 21.85
CA ARG A 279 11.08 -7.43 21.42
C ARG A 279 10.60 -6.64 20.21
N ARG A 280 10.63 -7.26 19.02
CA ARG A 280 10.30 -6.60 17.75
C ARG A 280 8.85 -6.10 17.70
N GLY A 281 7.90 -6.86 18.24
CA GLY A 281 6.48 -6.49 18.25
C GLY A 281 6.12 -5.27 19.08
N ASP A 282 7.03 -4.81 19.95
CA ASP A 282 6.84 -3.58 20.71
C ASP A 282 7.31 -2.34 19.93
N LEU A 283 8.02 -2.49 18.80
CA LEU A 283 8.42 -1.36 17.96
C LEU A 283 7.21 -0.71 17.29
N GLU A 284 7.24 0.62 17.22
CA GLU A 284 6.29 1.42 16.46
C GLU A 284 7.07 2.43 15.62
N LEU A 285 6.72 2.53 14.33
CA LEU A 285 7.46 3.34 13.36
C LEU A 285 6.52 4.30 12.64
N PHE A 286 6.93 5.56 12.53
CA PHE A 286 6.21 6.55 11.73
C PHE A 286 7.13 7.28 10.77
N LEU A 287 6.64 7.51 9.56
CA LEU A 287 7.29 8.33 8.55
C LEU A 287 6.49 9.60 8.32
N THR A 288 7.13 10.76 8.43
CA THR A 288 6.50 12.07 8.15
C THR A 288 7.13 12.71 6.92
N SER A 289 6.29 13.08 5.95
CA SER A 289 6.70 13.75 4.72
C SER A 289 7.03 15.24 4.95
N PRO A 290 7.75 15.89 4.02
CA PRO A 290 8.00 17.33 4.07
C PRO A 290 6.74 18.19 4.08
N MET A 291 5.62 17.67 3.54
CA MET A 291 4.33 18.34 3.53
C MET A 291 3.51 18.09 4.81
N GLY A 292 4.05 17.33 5.77
CA GLY A 292 3.46 17.11 7.09
C GLY A 292 2.61 15.85 7.22
N THR A 293 2.50 15.03 6.18
CA THR A 293 1.73 13.79 6.24
C THR A 293 2.47 12.73 7.04
N ARG A 294 1.88 12.30 8.15
CA ARG A 294 2.43 11.28 9.05
C ARG A 294 1.79 9.92 8.77
N SER A 295 2.59 8.94 8.38
CA SER A 295 2.19 7.56 8.15
C SER A 295 2.73 6.67 9.25
N MET A 296 1.87 5.90 9.90
CA MET A 296 2.31 4.72 10.67
C MET A 296 2.79 3.69 9.65
N ILE A 297 4.04 3.28 9.72
CA ILE A 297 4.61 2.29 8.79
C ILE A 297 4.85 0.94 9.47
N LEU A 298 4.82 0.91 10.81
CA LEU A 298 4.73 -0.31 11.61
C LEU A 298 3.95 0.01 12.87
N SER A 299 2.85 -0.70 13.09
CA SER A 299 2.08 -0.68 14.32
C SER A 299 2.60 -1.73 15.30
N ARG A 300 2.20 -1.60 16.57
CA ARG A 300 2.55 -2.57 17.60
C ARG A 300 1.88 -3.91 17.29
N ARG A 301 2.67 -4.99 17.28
CA ARG A 301 2.19 -6.35 17.08
C ARG A 301 2.34 -7.16 18.36
N ILE A 302 1.24 -7.37 19.07
CA ILE A 302 1.26 -7.94 20.43
C ILE A 302 1.80 -9.38 20.48
N ASN A 303 1.67 -10.12 19.38
CA ASN A 303 2.09 -11.52 19.30
C ASN A 303 3.57 -11.68 18.94
N ASP A 304 4.19 -10.69 18.30
CA ASP A 304 5.58 -10.73 17.83
C ASP A 304 6.59 -10.60 18.98
N ASP A 305 7.07 -11.75 19.45
CA ASP A 305 8.06 -11.90 20.52
C ASP A 305 9.50 -12.12 20.00
N ASP A 306 9.76 -11.78 18.73
CA ASP A 306 11.11 -11.84 18.18
C ASP A 306 12.08 -10.95 18.98
N HIS A 307 13.20 -11.55 19.38
CA HIS A 307 14.28 -10.93 20.15
C HIS A 307 15.64 -11.16 19.48
N ARG A 308 15.66 -11.65 18.24
CA ARG A 308 16.87 -12.11 17.55
C ARG A 308 17.09 -11.39 16.24
N ASP A 309 16.07 -11.37 15.39
CA ASP A 309 16.25 -11.02 13.98
C ASP A 309 16.00 -9.53 13.73
N GLY A 310 14.99 -8.95 14.39
CA GLY A 310 14.53 -7.59 14.14
C GLY A 310 13.98 -7.44 12.72
N PHE A 311 14.24 -6.29 12.12
CA PHE A 311 14.08 -6.05 10.69
C PHE A 311 15.46 -5.86 10.07
N THR A 312 15.71 -6.48 8.92
CA THR A 312 16.96 -6.33 8.16
C THR A 312 16.63 -5.87 6.76
N LYS A 313 16.98 -4.61 6.44
CA LYS A 313 16.69 -3.95 5.16
C LYS A 313 15.23 -4.13 4.73
N TRP A 314 14.31 -4.06 5.69
CA TRP A 314 12.89 -4.27 5.43
C TRP A 314 12.29 -3.00 4.80
N PRO A 315 11.67 -3.08 3.62
CA PRO A 315 11.22 -1.91 2.87
C PRO A 315 9.77 -1.53 3.25
N PHE A 316 9.57 -1.01 4.46
CA PHE A 316 8.26 -0.51 4.89
C PHE A 316 7.73 0.54 3.90
N MET A 317 6.47 0.44 3.48
CA MET A 317 5.93 1.23 2.37
C MET A 317 4.74 2.07 2.81
N THR A 318 4.61 3.28 2.26
CA THR A 318 3.41 4.12 2.40
C THR A 318 2.92 4.65 1.06
N THR A 319 1.60 4.63 0.88
CA THR A 319 0.90 5.29 -0.22
C THR A 319 0.28 6.61 0.22
N HIS A 320 0.20 6.91 1.52
CA HIS A 320 -0.54 8.07 2.04
C HIS A 320 -0.07 9.43 1.50
N THR A 321 1.21 9.51 1.09
CA THR A 321 1.82 10.71 0.51
C THR A 321 1.62 10.82 -1.00
N TRP A 322 0.70 10.06 -1.60
CA TRP A 322 0.46 10.08 -3.04
C TRP A 322 0.18 11.50 -3.55
N GLY A 323 0.87 11.88 -4.62
CA GLY A 323 0.79 13.19 -5.26
C GLY A 323 1.59 14.30 -4.56
N GLU A 324 2.15 14.06 -3.37
CA GLU A 324 2.95 15.05 -2.65
C GLU A 324 4.30 15.34 -3.28
N TYR A 325 4.93 16.38 -2.77
CA TYR A 325 6.25 16.85 -3.15
C TYR A 325 7.31 16.35 -2.18
N PRO A 326 8.31 15.59 -2.64
CA PRO A 326 9.24 14.92 -1.75
C PRO A 326 10.39 15.80 -1.23
N GLN A 327 10.58 16.99 -1.78
CA GLN A 327 11.71 17.85 -1.41
C GLN A 327 11.52 18.43 -0.01
N GLY A 328 12.54 18.34 0.82
CA GLY A 328 12.56 18.87 2.17
C GLY A 328 12.97 17.85 3.20
N ASN A 329 12.39 17.95 4.39
CA ASN A 329 12.76 17.13 5.54
C ASN A 329 11.80 15.96 5.69
N TRP A 330 12.32 14.75 5.58
CA TRP A 330 11.65 13.51 5.98
C TRP A 330 12.08 13.14 7.40
N LEU A 331 11.11 12.71 8.20
CA LEU A 331 11.33 12.31 9.59
C LEU A 331 10.88 10.86 9.78
N LEU A 332 11.80 10.01 10.21
CA LEU A 332 11.50 8.67 10.72
C LEU A 332 11.49 8.73 12.25
N GLU A 333 10.32 8.48 12.84
CA GLU A 333 10.16 8.31 14.28
C GLU A 333 10.20 6.81 14.61
N VAL A 334 11.05 6.44 15.56
CA VAL A 334 11.16 5.06 16.08
C VAL A 334 10.94 5.09 17.58
N SER A 335 10.01 4.29 18.06
CA SER A 335 9.66 4.20 19.47
C SER A 335 9.29 2.78 19.85
N PHE A 336 9.10 2.55 21.16
CA PHE A 336 8.47 1.34 21.68
C PHE A 336 7.10 1.68 22.25
N ASN A 337 6.06 0.95 21.85
CA ASN A 337 4.71 1.05 22.37
C ASN A 337 4.46 -0.04 23.41
N THR A 338 5.05 0.10 24.60
CA THR A 338 4.90 -0.87 25.70
C THR A 338 5.21 -0.25 27.05
N GLN A 339 4.68 -0.86 28.11
CA GLN A 339 5.01 -0.49 29.50
C GLN A 339 6.24 -1.24 30.02
N THR A 340 6.58 -2.38 29.42
CA THR A 340 7.75 -3.17 29.80
C THR A 340 9.00 -2.54 29.17
N PRO A 341 10.07 -2.27 29.93
CA PRO A 341 11.29 -1.71 29.36
C PRO A 341 11.88 -2.60 28.26
N GLN A 342 11.96 -2.06 27.06
CA GLN A 342 12.63 -2.63 25.90
C GLN A 342 13.79 -1.74 25.47
N HIS A 343 14.74 -2.32 24.76
CA HIS A 343 15.80 -1.59 24.11
C HIS A 343 16.11 -2.19 22.73
N GLY A 344 16.67 -1.38 21.85
CA GLY A 344 17.00 -1.77 20.49
C GLY A 344 17.96 -0.80 19.84
N TRP A 345 18.38 -1.12 18.63
CA TRP A 345 19.26 -0.26 17.85
C TRP A 345 18.77 -0.19 16.42
N ILE A 346 18.43 1.03 15.99
CA ILE A 346 18.32 1.30 14.55
C ILE A 346 19.73 1.43 14.00
N ARG A 347 20.05 0.62 12.99
CA ARG A 347 21.40 0.53 12.42
C ARG A 347 21.51 1.29 11.11
N GLU A 348 20.49 1.18 10.28
CA GLU A 348 20.40 1.91 9.02
C GLU A 348 18.95 2.23 8.71
N TRP A 349 18.73 3.37 8.07
CA TRP A 349 17.53 3.59 7.26
C TRP A 349 17.85 4.35 5.99
N THR A 350 17.20 3.93 4.90
CA THR A 350 17.31 4.53 3.57
C THR A 350 15.91 4.95 3.10
N LEU A 351 15.80 6.17 2.60
CA LEU A 351 14.56 6.70 2.04
C LEU A 351 14.53 6.46 0.53
N MET A 352 13.55 5.69 0.06
CA MET A 352 13.31 5.46 -1.37
C MET A 352 12.03 6.16 -1.80
N LEU A 353 12.13 6.99 -2.84
CA LEU A 353 11.01 7.73 -3.40
C LEU A 353 10.69 7.20 -4.79
N HIS A 354 9.41 6.96 -5.07
CA HIS A 354 8.93 6.54 -6.38
C HIS A 354 7.88 7.53 -6.89
N GLY A 355 7.90 7.80 -8.19
CA GLY A 355 6.91 8.67 -8.80
C GLY A 355 7.36 9.25 -10.12
N THR A 356 6.92 10.47 -10.41
CA THR A 356 7.16 11.13 -11.70
C THR A 356 7.95 12.42 -11.53
N ARG A 357 8.69 12.77 -12.58
CA ARG A 357 9.36 14.07 -12.68
C ARG A 357 8.41 15.13 -13.24
N GLU A 358 7.65 14.77 -14.27
CA GLU A 358 6.63 15.61 -14.89
C GLU A 358 5.28 15.48 -14.15
N PRO A 359 4.42 16.51 -14.15
CA PRO A 359 3.13 16.43 -13.46
C PRO A 359 2.21 15.35 -14.07
N PRO A 360 1.65 14.43 -13.26
CA PRO A 360 0.96 13.24 -13.77
C PRO A 360 -0.44 13.52 -14.34
N TYR A 361 -1.07 14.64 -13.99
CA TYR A 361 -2.48 14.91 -14.32
C TYR A 361 -2.67 16.04 -15.35
N THR A 362 -1.59 16.49 -16.00
CA THR A 362 -1.65 17.54 -17.01
C THR A 362 -2.47 17.09 -18.22
N GLY A 363 -3.53 17.85 -18.53
CA GLY A 363 -4.42 17.61 -19.67
C GLY A 363 -5.64 16.72 -19.35
N LEU A 364 -5.79 16.25 -18.11
CA LEU A 364 -7.03 15.58 -17.70
C LEU A 364 -8.12 16.61 -17.35
N PRO A 365 -9.35 16.45 -17.87
CA PRO A 365 -10.47 17.32 -17.51
C PRO A 365 -11.04 16.91 -16.14
N ALA A 366 -11.02 17.85 -15.18
CA ALA A 366 -11.67 17.69 -13.89
C ALA A 366 -13.08 18.30 -13.95
N ALA A 367 -14.07 17.48 -14.30
CA ALA A 367 -15.45 17.95 -14.50
C ALA A 367 -16.13 18.38 -13.20
N ASP A 368 -15.81 17.70 -12.10
CA ASP A 368 -16.28 18.03 -10.75
C ASP A 368 -15.15 18.73 -9.98
N PRO A 369 -15.31 20.01 -9.58
CA PRO A 369 -14.29 20.76 -8.84
C PRO A 369 -14.01 20.20 -7.44
N HIS A 370 -14.87 19.33 -6.91
CA HIS A 370 -14.68 18.66 -5.62
C HIS A 370 -14.11 17.24 -5.75
N SER A 371 -13.89 16.75 -6.97
CA SER A 371 -13.24 15.46 -7.17
C SER A 371 -11.79 15.48 -6.68
N LYS A 372 -11.29 14.32 -6.22
CA LYS A 372 -9.87 14.16 -5.82
C LYS A 372 -8.91 14.60 -6.94
N LEU A 373 -9.27 14.33 -8.20
CA LEU A 373 -8.50 14.80 -9.37
C LEU A 373 -8.43 16.33 -9.43
N ALA A 374 -9.54 17.04 -9.22
CA ALA A 374 -9.55 18.50 -9.21
C ALA A 374 -8.67 19.05 -8.07
N ILE A 375 -8.76 18.45 -6.88
CA ILE A 375 -8.03 18.87 -5.68
C ILE A 375 -6.52 18.74 -5.90
N VAL A 376 -6.04 17.54 -6.27
CA VAL A 376 -4.60 17.31 -6.46
C VAL A 376 -4.05 18.10 -7.65
N LYS A 377 -4.82 18.25 -8.72
CA LYS A 377 -4.41 19.03 -9.89
C LYS A 377 -4.26 20.51 -9.54
N LYS A 378 -5.18 21.06 -8.76
CA LYS A 378 -5.07 22.44 -8.25
C LYS A 378 -3.79 22.61 -7.42
N ALA A 379 -3.48 21.67 -6.52
CA ALA A 379 -2.25 21.71 -5.73
C ALA A 379 -0.99 21.68 -6.63
N HIS A 380 -0.99 20.89 -7.71
CA HIS A 380 0.09 20.79 -8.71
C HIS A 380 0.27 22.07 -9.54
N GLU A 381 -0.83 22.70 -9.92
CA GLU A 381 -0.82 23.97 -10.67
C GLU A 381 -0.34 25.15 -9.80
N GLU A 382 -0.77 25.22 -8.53
CA GLU A 382 -0.35 26.28 -7.60
C GLU A 382 1.16 26.25 -7.33
N ARG A 383 1.76 25.06 -7.14
CA ARG A 383 3.22 24.94 -6.98
C ARG A 383 3.98 25.42 -8.22
N SER A 384 3.48 25.06 -9.41
CA SER A 384 4.13 25.46 -10.68
C SER A 384 4.14 26.98 -10.88
N SER A 385 3.21 27.70 -10.24
CA SER A 385 3.18 29.18 -10.25
C SER A 385 4.09 29.84 -9.20
N ALA A 386 4.51 29.08 -8.18
CA ALA A 386 5.33 29.56 -7.06
C ALA A 386 6.84 29.28 -7.22
N MET A 387 7.20 28.41 -8.16
CA MET A 387 8.58 28.14 -8.61
C MET A 387 8.91 29.01 -9.83
#